data_AF-A0A947NKH7-F1
#
_entry.id   AF-A0A947NKH7-F1
#
_cell.length_a   1.000
_cell.length_b   1.000
_cell.length_c   1.000
_cell.angle_alpha   90.00
_cell.angle_beta   90.00
_cell.angle_gamma   90.00
#
_symmetry.space_group_name_H-M   'P 1'
#
loop_
_entity.id
_entity.type
_entity.pdbx_description
1 polymer ?
#
loop_
_entity_poly.entity_id
_entity_poly.type
_entity_poly.pdbx_seq_one_letter_code
_entity_poly.pdbx_strand_id
1 'polypeptide(L)'
;MRQDLSIVLRDLGLLLPVVGIMAVLSILVPLAFGESFAYVPLAVTAAVSFALGAALYFPFRNAGDTQLKHGMIIAAFGWLLVALLGSLPFVLMAIFGEGHGASETLLSFKDPATAFFESISGYTGTGLTMAARADLLPKTLQWWRSFTEWIGGMGVI
;
A
#
# COMPACT_ATOMS: atom_id res chain seq x y z
N MET A 1 14.60 -22.67 -13.56
CA MET A 1 14.87 -21.95 -12.29
C MET A 1 15.17 -20.47 -12.50
N ARG A 2 16.21 -20.06 -13.27
CA ARG A 2 16.47 -18.62 -13.53
C ARG A 2 15.35 -17.93 -14.33
N GLN A 3 14.81 -18.60 -15.35
CA GLN A 3 13.70 -18.04 -16.13
C GLN A 3 12.38 -17.95 -15.34
N ASP A 4 12.06 -18.96 -14.52
CA ASP A 4 10.83 -18.95 -13.71
C ASP A 4 10.81 -17.77 -12.73
N LEU A 5 11.96 -17.51 -12.07
CA LEU A 5 12.10 -16.36 -11.16
C LEU A 5 11.97 -15.03 -11.90
N SER A 6 12.57 -14.89 -13.09
CA SER A 6 12.44 -13.67 -13.90
C SER A 6 10.99 -13.38 -14.30
N ILE A 7 10.20 -14.40 -14.62
CA ILE A 7 8.77 -14.24 -14.94
C ILE A 7 8.01 -13.71 -13.71
N VAL A 8 8.23 -14.33 -12.54
CA VAL A 8 7.59 -13.90 -11.29
C VAL A 8 7.96 -12.46 -10.93
N LEU A 9 9.24 -12.09 -11.01
CA LEU A 9 9.70 -10.73 -10.69
C LEU A 9 9.14 -9.69 -11.67
N ARG A 10 9.07 -10.02 -12.97
CA ARG A 10 8.45 -9.14 -13.98
C ARG A 10 6.99 -8.84 -13.62
N ASP A 11 6.21 -9.89 -13.33
CA ASP A 11 4.77 -9.76 -13.10
C ASP A 11 4.48 -9.09 -11.75
N LEU A 12 5.27 -9.37 -10.71
CA LEU A 12 5.22 -8.59 -9.46
C LEU A 12 5.53 -7.11 -9.73
N GLY A 13 6.52 -6.81 -10.56
CA GLY A 13 6.87 -5.45 -10.95
C GLY A 13 5.76 -4.69 -11.68
N LEU A 14 4.87 -5.41 -12.38
CA LEU A 14 3.66 -4.84 -12.99
C LEU A 14 2.53 -4.59 -11.99
N LEU A 15 2.50 -5.36 -10.90
CA LEU A 15 1.46 -5.29 -9.88
C LEU A 15 1.71 -4.15 -8.87
N LEU A 16 2.96 -3.95 -8.42
CA LEU A 16 3.28 -2.96 -7.39
C LEU A 16 2.86 -1.51 -7.72
N PRO A 17 2.97 -1.01 -8.97
CA PRO A 17 2.54 0.34 -9.36
C PRO A 17 1.09 0.66 -9.02
N VAL A 18 0.21 -0.34 -8.83
CA VAL A 18 -1.18 -0.12 -8.41
C VAL A 18 -1.24 0.67 -7.10
N VAL A 19 -0.41 0.31 -6.10
CA VAL A 19 -0.35 1.03 -4.82
C VAL A 19 0.10 2.48 -5.02
N GLY A 20 1.02 2.72 -5.96
CA GLY A 20 1.52 4.04 -6.27
C GLY A 20 0.48 4.91 -6.95
N ILE A 21 -0.29 4.34 -7.90
CA ILE A 21 -1.45 5.00 -8.50
C ILE A 21 -2.48 5.34 -7.42
N MET A 22 -2.78 4.39 -6.51
CA MET A 22 -3.68 4.64 -5.40
C MET A 22 -3.21 5.82 -4.54
N ALA A 23 -1.92 5.88 -4.21
CA ALA A 23 -1.35 6.98 -3.43
C ALA A 23 -1.45 8.32 -4.16
N VAL A 24 -1.18 8.36 -5.47
CA VAL A 24 -1.33 9.57 -6.30
C VAL A 24 -2.79 10.05 -6.32
N LEU A 25 -3.75 9.14 -6.53
CA LEU A 25 -5.17 9.49 -6.50
C LEU A 25 -5.61 10.02 -5.14
N SER A 26 -5.04 9.47 -4.07
CA SER A 26 -5.35 9.87 -2.69
C SER A 26 -4.83 11.27 -2.33
N ILE A 27 -3.95 11.89 -3.12
CA ILE A 27 -3.46 13.27 -2.90
C ILE A 27 -4.61 14.30 -2.97
N LEU A 28 -5.70 13.98 -3.67
CA LEU A 28 -6.88 14.83 -3.74
C LEU A 28 -7.58 15.01 -2.38
N VAL A 29 -7.43 14.05 -1.46
CA VAL A 29 -8.08 14.04 -0.15
C VAL A 29 -7.47 15.06 0.82
N PRO A 30 -6.15 15.07 1.07
CA PRO A 30 -5.56 16.11 1.91
C PRO A 30 -5.70 17.51 1.30
N LEU A 31 -5.83 17.62 -0.02
CA LEU A 31 -6.18 18.88 -0.68
C LEU A 31 -7.60 19.35 -0.33
N ALA A 32 -8.57 18.45 -0.32
CA ALA A 32 -9.95 18.77 0.02
C ALA A 32 -10.14 19.09 1.52
N PHE A 33 -9.40 18.42 2.41
CA PHE A 33 -9.55 18.53 3.86
C PHE A 33 -8.50 19.41 4.57
N GLY A 34 -7.53 19.95 3.83
CA GLY A 34 -6.47 20.81 4.39
C GLY A 34 -5.40 20.06 5.20
N GLU A 35 -5.25 18.75 5.00
CA GLU A 35 -4.33 17.89 5.76
C GLU A 35 -2.93 17.86 5.13
N SER A 36 -2.21 19.00 5.20
CA SER A 36 -0.94 19.20 4.51
C SER A 36 0.16 18.18 4.87
N PHE A 37 0.13 17.64 6.09
CA PHE A 37 1.10 16.64 6.56
C PHE A 37 1.02 15.31 5.79
N ALA A 38 -0.08 15.04 5.07
CA ALA A 38 -0.29 13.77 4.37
C ALA A 38 0.25 13.77 2.92
N TYR A 39 0.62 14.93 2.35
CA TYR A 39 1.16 14.99 0.99
C TYR A 39 2.48 14.24 0.84
N VAL A 40 3.42 14.46 1.77
CA VAL A 40 4.74 13.80 1.72
C VAL A 40 4.61 12.28 1.91
N PRO A 41 3.86 11.75 2.90
CA PRO A 41 3.55 10.33 3.02
C PRO A 41 3.03 9.67 1.74
N LEU A 42 2.04 10.29 1.08
CA LEU A 42 1.46 9.76 -0.15
C LEU A 42 2.45 9.83 -1.33
N ALA A 43 3.18 10.94 -1.48
CA ALA A 43 4.18 11.09 -2.53
C ALA A 43 5.34 10.09 -2.37
N VAL A 44 5.81 9.85 -1.15
CA VAL A 44 6.84 8.85 -0.85
C VAL A 44 6.31 7.44 -1.15
N THR A 45 5.08 7.13 -0.75
CA THR A 45 4.44 5.83 -1.05
C THR A 45 4.35 5.59 -2.55
N ALA A 46 3.93 6.61 -3.31
CA ALA A 46 3.90 6.56 -4.77
C ALA A 46 5.29 6.33 -5.36
N ALA A 47 6.27 7.13 -4.95
CA ALA A 47 7.64 7.03 -5.45
C ALA A 47 8.27 5.67 -5.17
N VAL A 48 8.13 5.14 -3.95
CA VAL A 48 8.66 3.82 -3.56
C VAL A 48 7.96 2.70 -4.34
N SER A 49 6.63 2.76 -4.46
CA SER A 49 5.86 1.78 -5.22
C SER A 49 6.26 1.75 -6.70
N PHE A 50 6.33 2.91 -7.36
CA PHE A 50 6.76 2.99 -8.76
C PHE A 50 8.22 2.60 -8.95
N ALA A 51 9.12 3.04 -8.07
CA ALA A 51 10.54 2.69 -8.14
C ALA A 51 10.75 1.18 -7.98
N LEU A 52 10.09 0.56 -7.00
CA LEU A 52 10.21 -0.88 -6.78
C LEU A 52 9.56 -1.67 -7.93
N GLY A 53 8.37 -1.26 -8.39
CA GLY A 53 7.72 -1.86 -9.56
C GLY A 53 8.61 -1.80 -10.81
N ALA A 54 9.17 -0.63 -11.11
CA ALA A 54 10.12 -0.43 -12.21
C ALA A 54 11.39 -1.29 -12.04
N ALA A 55 11.98 -1.31 -10.85
CA ALA A 55 13.19 -2.09 -10.55
C ALA A 55 12.97 -3.59 -10.72
N LEU A 56 11.78 -4.09 -10.40
CA LEU A 56 11.41 -5.49 -10.61
C LEU A 56 11.02 -5.79 -12.07
N TYR A 57 10.40 -4.85 -12.77
CA TYR A 57 9.93 -5.06 -14.14
C TYR A 57 11.04 -4.95 -15.18
N PHE A 58 11.81 -3.86 -15.19
CA PHE A 58 12.70 -3.53 -16.31
C PHE A 58 13.80 -4.58 -16.60
N PRO A 59 14.48 -5.17 -15.59
CA PRO A 59 15.48 -6.20 -15.84
C PRO A 59 14.92 -7.48 -16.47
N PHE A 60 13.63 -7.74 -16.28
CA PHE A 60 12.97 -9.00 -16.66
C PHE A 60 11.82 -8.81 -17.65
N ARG A 61 11.68 -7.63 -18.27
CA ARG A 61 10.59 -7.31 -19.21
C ARG A 61 10.45 -8.29 -20.39
N ASN A 62 11.54 -8.94 -20.77
CA ASN A 62 11.60 -9.91 -21.87
C ASN A 62 11.50 -11.38 -21.38
N ALA A 63 11.07 -11.61 -20.14
CA ALA A 63 10.80 -12.96 -19.64
C ALA A 63 9.67 -13.63 -20.46
N GLY A 64 9.62 -14.96 -20.46
CA GLY A 64 8.63 -15.73 -21.20
C GLY A 64 7.20 -15.64 -20.61
N ASP A 65 6.32 -16.51 -21.10
CA ASP A 65 4.90 -16.49 -20.70
C ASP A 65 4.66 -16.97 -19.27
N THR A 66 3.67 -16.36 -18.63
CA THR A 66 3.26 -16.69 -17.26
C THR A 66 2.48 -18.01 -17.27
N GLN A 67 2.91 -18.95 -16.43
CA GLN A 67 2.28 -20.25 -16.24
C GLN A 67 1.56 -20.28 -14.90
N LEU A 68 0.66 -21.26 -14.69
CA LEU A 68 -0.11 -21.39 -13.44
C LEU A 68 0.77 -21.40 -12.18
N LYS A 69 1.92 -22.09 -12.23
CA LYS A 69 2.90 -22.13 -11.12
C LYS A 69 3.45 -20.75 -10.77
N HIS A 70 3.66 -19.88 -11.77
CA HIS A 70 4.10 -18.50 -11.55
C HIS A 70 2.96 -17.69 -10.95
N GLY A 71 1.73 -17.84 -11.48
CA GLY A 71 0.54 -17.17 -10.97
C GLY A 71 0.30 -17.42 -9.47
N MET A 72 0.47 -18.66 -8.99
CA MET A 72 0.33 -18.97 -7.56
C MET A 72 1.37 -18.24 -6.69
N ILE A 73 2.62 -18.15 -7.15
CA ILE A 73 3.69 -17.45 -6.44
C ILE A 73 3.43 -15.94 -6.46
N ILE A 74 3.02 -15.40 -7.62
CA ILE A 74 2.68 -13.98 -7.80
C ILE A 74 1.50 -13.61 -6.90
N ALA A 75 0.49 -14.45 -6.75
CA ALA A 75 -0.63 -14.18 -5.85
C ALA A 75 -0.15 -14.08 -4.39
N ALA A 76 0.63 -15.05 -3.92
CA ALA A 76 1.12 -15.06 -2.53
C ALA A 76 2.02 -13.86 -2.22
N PHE A 77 3.03 -13.59 -3.05
CA PHE A 77 3.96 -12.49 -2.82
C PHE A 77 3.37 -11.13 -3.22
N GLY A 78 2.48 -11.09 -4.22
CA GLY A 78 1.84 -9.87 -4.69
C GLY A 78 1.00 -9.25 -3.58
N TRP A 79 0.13 -10.03 -2.94
CA TRP A 79 -0.67 -9.54 -1.81
C TRP A 79 0.20 -9.12 -0.62
N LEU A 80 1.26 -9.88 -0.33
CA LEU A 80 2.19 -9.53 0.74
C LEU A 80 2.90 -8.19 0.47
N LEU A 81 3.40 -7.98 -0.75
CA LEU A 81 4.10 -6.76 -1.12
C LEU A 81 3.15 -5.56 -1.24
N VAL A 82 1.92 -5.77 -1.73
CA VAL A 82 0.88 -4.72 -1.75
C VAL A 82 0.52 -4.29 -0.34
N ALA A 83 0.31 -5.24 0.58
CA ALA A 83 0.07 -4.93 1.98
C ALA A 83 1.26 -4.22 2.63
N LEU A 84 2.49 -4.62 2.30
CA LEU A 84 3.70 -3.97 2.80
C LEU A 84 3.86 -2.54 2.29
N LEU A 85 3.63 -2.28 1.00
CA LEU A 85 3.69 -0.93 0.45
C LEU A 85 2.51 -0.08 0.94
N GLY A 86 1.33 -0.66 1.07
CA GLY A 86 0.15 0.03 1.56
C GLY A 86 0.16 0.32 3.06
N SER A 87 1.12 -0.22 3.82
CA SER A 87 1.35 0.19 5.21
C SER A 87 2.15 1.50 5.31
N LEU A 88 2.84 1.92 4.25
CA LEU A 88 3.66 3.14 4.25
C LEU A 88 2.85 4.39 4.60
N PRO A 89 1.65 4.65 4.03
CA PRO A 89 0.84 5.80 4.43
C PRO A 89 0.51 5.84 5.92
N PHE A 90 0.23 4.69 6.55
CA PHE A 90 -0.07 4.61 7.98
C PHE A 90 1.14 5.04 8.82
N VAL A 91 2.32 4.46 8.58
CA VAL A 91 3.54 4.80 9.33
C VAL A 91 3.96 6.25 9.07
N LEU A 92 4.00 6.66 7.81
CA LEU A 92 4.48 7.99 7.44
C LEU A 92 3.52 9.08 7.91
N MET A 93 2.20 8.92 7.77
CA MET A 93 1.26 9.91 8.33
C MET A 93 1.34 9.99 9.85
N ALA A 94 1.63 8.89 10.54
CA ALA A 94 1.84 8.91 11.99
C ALA A 94 3.11 9.67 12.41
N ILE A 95 4.19 9.56 11.64
CA ILE A 95 5.43 10.31 11.88
C ILE A 95 5.24 11.80 11.57
N PHE A 96 4.71 12.14 10.40
CA PHE A 96 4.54 13.54 9.97
C PHE A 96 3.40 14.25 10.71
N GLY A 97 2.37 13.51 11.13
CA GLY A 97 1.24 14.04 11.88
C GLY A 97 1.57 14.43 13.32
N GLU A 98 2.62 13.87 13.94
CA GLU A 98 3.01 14.19 15.32
C GLU A 98 3.24 15.70 15.53
N GLY A 99 3.90 16.36 14.58
CA GLY A 99 4.10 17.81 14.60
C GLY A 99 2.84 18.65 14.35
N HIS A 100 1.72 18.01 14.01
CA HIS A 100 0.46 18.64 13.59
C HIS A 100 -0.71 18.32 14.54
N GLY A 101 -0.43 17.93 15.79
CA GLY A 101 -1.47 17.63 16.79
C GLY A 101 -2.16 16.28 16.57
N ALA A 102 -1.43 15.28 16.06
CA ALA A 102 -1.96 13.94 15.83
C ALA A 102 -2.59 13.32 17.08
N SER A 103 -3.75 12.69 16.89
CA SER A 103 -4.40 11.85 17.90
C SER A 103 -3.52 10.64 18.30
N GLU A 104 -3.68 10.14 19.52
CA GLU A 104 -2.97 8.92 19.97
C GLU A 104 -3.22 7.70 19.07
N THR A 105 -4.44 7.57 18.53
CA THR A 105 -4.78 6.48 17.61
C THR A 105 -4.07 6.57 16.25
N LEU A 106 -3.60 7.76 15.86
CA LEU A 106 -2.77 7.91 14.66
C LEU A 106 -1.33 7.53 15.01
N LEU A 107 -0.86 7.95 16.19
CA LEU A 107 0.50 7.68 16.66
C LEU A 107 0.76 6.18 16.91
N SER A 108 -0.27 5.38 17.19
CA SER A 108 -0.11 3.91 17.29
C SER A 108 0.43 3.27 16.02
N PHE A 109 0.16 3.86 14.84
CA PHE A 109 0.69 3.38 13.56
C PHE A 109 2.17 3.70 13.34
N LYS A 110 2.84 4.40 14.28
CA LYS A 110 4.32 4.50 14.26
C LYS A 110 4.97 3.14 14.45
N ASP A 111 4.31 2.23 15.16
CA ASP A 111 4.73 0.83 15.19
C ASP A 111 4.45 0.16 13.82
N PRO A 112 5.49 -0.28 13.09
CA PRO A 112 5.32 -0.87 11.78
C PRO A 112 4.46 -2.14 11.78
N ALA A 113 4.45 -2.90 12.88
CA ALA A 113 3.62 -4.10 12.97
C ALA A 113 2.14 -3.74 12.98
N THR A 114 1.76 -2.71 13.75
CA THR A 114 0.41 -2.15 13.80
C THR A 114 -0.03 -1.61 12.43
N ALA A 115 0.84 -0.86 11.74
CA ALA A 115 0.55 -0.35 10.41
C ALA A 115 0.43 -1.46 9.34
N PHE A 116 1.29 -2.47 9.41
CA PHE A 116 1.22 -3.62 8.52
C PHE A 116 -0.04 -4.44 8.74
N PHE A 117 -0.45 -4.63 10.00
CA PHE A 117 -1.71 -5.29 10.34
C PHE A 117 -2.93 -4.55 9.77
N GLU A 118 -2.97 -3.24 9.89
CA GLU A 118 -4.07 -2.42 9.34
C GLU A 118 -4.13 -2.53 7.81
N SER A 119 -2.97 -2.46 7.15
CA SER A 119 -2.87 -2.57 5.70
C SER A 119 -3.30 -3.93 5.18
N ILE A 120 -2.79 -5.03 5.77
CA ILE A 120 -3.15 -6.38 5.33
C ILE A 120 -4.65 -6.63 5.57
N SER A 121 -5.19 -6.22 6.71
CA SER A 121 -6.62 -6.34 7.03
C SER A 121 -7.51 -5.64 6.01
N GLY A 122 -7.11 -4.45 5.56
CA GLY A 122 -7.80 -3.70 4.51
C GLY A 122 -7.77 -4.45 3.17
N TYR A 123 -6.59 -4.80 2.66
CA TYR A 123 -6.47 -5.48 1.36
C TYR A 123 -7.10 -6.87 1.32
N THR A 124 -7.14 -7.59 2.44
CA THR A 124 -7.81 -8.90 2.50
C THR A 124 -9.30 -8.81 2.79
N GLY A 125 -9.83 -7.60 3.01
CA GLY A 125 -11.24 -7.39 3.38
C GLY A 125 -11.61 -7.99 4.73
N THR A 126 -10.63 -8.19 5.62
CA THR A 126 -10.87 -8.78 6.96
C THR A 126 -11.65 -7.79 7.84
N GLY A 127 -11.39 -6.49 7.69
CA GLY A 127 -12.11 -5.44 8.42
C GLY A 127 -11.78 -5.34 9.92
N LEU A 128 -10.68 -5.98 10.37
CA LEU A 128 -10.14 -5.78 11.71
C LEU A 128 -9.28 -4.51 11.76
N THR A 129 -9.24 -3.83 12.90
CA THR A 129 -8.50 -2.57 13.05
C THR A 129 -7.71 -2.52 14.34
N MET A 130 -6.53 -1.91 14.28
CA MET A 130 -5.70 -1.54 15.41
C MET A 130 -5.87 -0.07 15.81
N ALA A 131 -6.72 0.69 15.10
CA ALA A 131 -7.11 2.01 15.53
C ALA A 131 -8.07 1.90 16.73
N ALA A 132 -7.65 2.37 17.89
CA ALA A 132 -8.51 2.38 19.08
C ALA A 132 -9.74 3.29 18.91
N ARG A 133 -9.59 4.39 18.16
CA ARG A 133 -10.65 5.37 17.89
C ARG A 133 -10.62 5.86 16.45
N ALA A 134 -11.17 5.05 15.54
CA ALA A 134 -11.16 5.36 14.11
C ALA A 134 -11.78 6.72 13.75
N ASP A 135 -12.72 7.23 14.56
CA ASP A 135 -13.35 8.54 14.41
C ASP A 135 -12.36 9.72 14.53
N LEU A 136 -11.26 9.53 15.27
CA LEU A 136 -10.21 10.53 15.48
C LEU A 136 -9.12 10.51 14.42
N LEU A 137 -9.14 9.56 13.48
CA LEU A 137 -8.14 9.50 12.42
C LEU A 137 -8.33 10.65 11.41
N PRO A 138 -7.25 11.14 10.78
CA PRO A 138 -7.35 12.09 9.67
C PRO A 138 -8.21 11.55 8.53
N LYS A 139 -8.90 12.44 7.81
CA LYS A 139 -9.77 12.10 6.69
C LYS A 139 -9.02 11.41 5.56
N THR A 140 -7.77 11.79 5.32
CA THR A 140 -6.90 11.13 4.34
C THR A 140 -6.61 9.68 4.72
N LEU A 141 -6.39 9.39 6.01
CA LEU A 141 -6.13 8.02 6.45
C LEU A 141 -7.41 7.18 6.51
N GLN A 142 -8.54 7.77 6.89
CA GLN A 142 -9.85 7.12 6.78
C GLN A 142 -10.17 6.74 5.33
N TRP A 143 -9.93 7.66 4.39
CA TRP A 143 -10.04 7.39 2.95
C TRP A 143 -9.13 6.23 2.52
N TRP A 144 -7.84 6.28 2.90
CA TRP A 144 -6.88 5.24 2.54
C TRP A 144 -7.36 3.85 2.98
N ARG A 145 -7.90 3.72 4.20
CA ARG A 145 -8.47 2.46 4.72
C ARG A 145 -9.63 1.95 3.87
N SER A 146 -10.60 2.80 3.56
CA SER A 146 -11.73 2.39 2.71
C SER A 146 -11.27 2.07 1.27
N PHE A 147 -10.24 2.75 0.78
CA PHE A 147 -9.73 2.52 -0.56
C PHE A 147 -8.95 1.20 -0.68
N THR A 148 -8.17 0.82 0.35
CA THR A 148 -7.51 -0.49 0.38
C THR A 148 -8.52 -1.63 0.48
N GLU A 149 -9.61 -1.48 1.24
CA GLU A 149 -10.72 -2.44 1.29
C GLU A 149 -11.42 -2.60 -0.07
N TRP A 150 -11.68 -1.48 -0.76
CA TRP A 150 -12.31 -1.52 -2.09
C TRP A 150 -11.41 -2.22 -3.13
N ILE A 151 -10.12 -1.89 -3.14
CA ILE A 151 -9.14 -2.53 -4.04
C ILE A 151 -8.95 -4.01 -3.70
N GLY A 152 -8.90 -4.33 -2.41
CA GLY A 152 -8.86 -5.69 -1.91
C GLY A 152 -10.04 -6.53 -2.38
N GLY A 153 -11.26 -5.98 -2.25
CA GLY A 153 -12.50 -6.62 -2.70
C GLY A 153 -12.54 -6.86 -4.22
N MET A 154 -11.98 -5.95 -5.03
CA MET A 154 -11.87 -6.16 -6.48
C MET A 154 -10.95 -7.33 -6.84
N GLY A 155 -9.93 -7.62 -6.04
CA GLY A 155 -9.02 -8.74 -6.29
C GLY A 155 -9.63 -10.13 -6.02
N VAL A 156 -10.79 -10.18 -5.36
CA VAL A 156 -11.54 -11.43 -5.07
C VAL A 156 -12.52 -11.81 -6.20
N ILE A 157 -12.97 -10.81 -6.99
CA ILE A 157 -13.96 -10.96 -8.08
C ILE A 157 -13.25 -11.36 -9.38
#